data_AF-A0A1W6CZK8-F1
#
_entry.id   AF-A0A1W6CZK8-F1
#
_cell.length_a   1.000
_cell.length_b   1.000
_cell.length_c   1.000
_cell.angle_alpha   90.00
_cell.angle_beta   90.00
_cell.angle_gamma   90.00
#
_symmetry.space_group_name_H-M   'P 1'
#
loop_
_entity.id
_entity.type
_entity.pdbx_description
1 polymer ?
#
loop_
_entity_poly.entity_id
_entity_poly.type
_entity_poly.pdbx_seq_one_letter_code
_entity_poly.pdbx_strand_id
1 'polypeptide(L)'
;MHPPITPADLSTLIAEADAAARRLRRKLVLPATDHDDLRQDLLVDLICRLPGFDARRGSIGAFANIVLRNQSARIAMRHHRQRRAQGGSLLSLELPLTGDREPVGDTLTEDDGLAAWHGQICCAAAVTELHHALQAALARLPTEDRRFCAALAHRPVTALAAEGFGSRSALYRRLADLRHVLTVHGLGPAWDDLAAA
;
A
#
# COMPACT_ATOMS: atom_id res chain seq x y z
N MET A 1 16.02 -48.08 3.24
CA MET A 1 15.50 -47.84 1.89
C MET A 1 13.99 -48.02 1.94
N HIS A 2 13.23 -47.01 1.55
CA HIS A 2 11.80 -47.19 1.31
C HIS A 2 11.63 -48.08 0.06
N PRO A 3 10.60 -48.94 -0.01
CA PRO A 3 10.29 -49.65 -1.25
C PRO A 3 10.03 -48.64 -2.39
N PRO A 4 10.27 -49.02 -3.66
CA PRO A 4 9.97 -48.15 -4.79
C PRO A 4 8.51 -47.73 -4.75
N ILE A 5 8.26 -46.43 -4.93
CA ILE A 5 6.91 -45.86 -4.97
C ILE A 5 6.13 -46.54 -6.09
N THR A 6 4.99 -47.13 -5.75
CA THR A 6 4.16 -47.82 -6.72
C THR A 6 3.25 -46.84 -7.47
N PRO A 7 2.69 -47.22 -8.63
CA PRO A 7 1.67 -46.40 -9.31
C PRO A 7 0.44 -46.10 -8.43
N ALA A 8 0.08 -47.02 -7.53
CA ALA A 8 -1.01 -46.84 -6.58
C ALA A 8 -0.67 -45.77 -5.51
N ASP A 9 0.59 -45.77 -5.05
CA ASP A 9 1.09 -44.72 -4.14
C ASP A 9 1.06 -43.35 -4.82
N LEU A 10 1.50 -43.27 -6.08
CA LEU A 10 1.47 -42.02 -6.85
C LEU A 10 0.04 -41.49 -7.00
N SER A 11 -0.91 -42.38 -7.31
CA SER A 11 -2.33 -42.03 -7.42
C SER A 11 -2.87 -41.49 -6.09
N THR A 12 -2.46 -42.08 -4.97
CA THR A 12 -2.79 -41.63 -3.62
C THR A 12 -2.22 -40.23 -3.35
N LEU A 13 -0.95 -39.98 -3.67
CA LEU A 13 -0.29 -38.68 -3.46
C LEU A 13 -0.97 -37.57 -4.27
N ILE A 14 -1.33 -37.85 -5.53
CA ILE A 14 -2.03 -36.90 -6.40
C ILE A 14 -3.41 -36.57 -5.84
N ALA A 15 -4.17 -37.58 -5.41
CA ALA A 15 -5.51 -37.39 -4.84
C ALA A 15 -5.46 -36.56 -3.54
N GLU A 16 -4.49 -36.83 -2.67
CA GLU A 16 -4.30 -36.08 -1.42
C GLU A 16 -3.92 -34.62 -1.69
N ALA A 17 -3.00 -34.38 -2.63
CA ALA A 17 -2.61 -33.02 -3.01
C ALA A 17 -3.78 -32.24 -3.62
N ASP A 18 -4.58 -32.87 -4.48
CA ASP A 18 -5.77 -32.25 -5.09
C ASP A 18 -6.83 -31.90 -4.03
N ALA A 19 -7.08 -32.80 -3.08
CA ALA A 19 -7.98 -32.54 -1.96
C ALA A 19 -7.47 -31.40 -1.07
N ALA A 20 -6.15 -31.34 -0.80
CA ALA A 20 -5.53 -30.27 -0.04
C ALA A 20 -5.61 -28.93 -0.76
N ALA A 21 -5.33 -28.88 -2.07
CA ALA A 21 -5.47 -27.69 -2.90
C ALA A 21 -6.91 -27.17 -2.89
N ARG A 22 -7.92 -28.05 -3.09
CA ARG A 22 -9.34 -27.66 -3.01
C ARG A 22 -9.74 -27.07 -1.66
N ARG A 23 -9.19 -27.59 -0.56
CA ARG A 23 -9.44 -27.06 0.79
C ARG A 23 -8.77 -25.70 0.97
N LEU A 24 -7.51 -25.57 0.56
CA LEU A 24 -6.73 -24.34 0.69
C LEU A 24 -7.32 -23.21 -0.16
N ARG A 25 -7.66 -23.48 -1.41
CA ARG A 25 -8.31 -22.53 -2.33
C ARG A 25 -9.59 -21.95 -1.71
N ARG A 26 -10.45 -22.84 -1.18
CA ARG A 26 -11.69 -22.43 -0.47
C ARG A 26 -11.40 -21.59 0.76
N LYS A 27 -10.41 -21.99 1.58
CA LYS A 27 -10.01 -21.27 2.79
C LYS A 27 -9.47 -19.86 2.50
N LEU A 28 -8.77 -19.70 1.37
CA LEU A 28 -8.19 -18.42 0.95
C LEU A 28 -9.10 -17.61 0.02
N VAL A 29 -10.28 -18.14 -0.34
CA VAL A 29 -11.25 -17.52 -1.26
C VAL A 29 -10.59 -17.17 -2.60
N LEU A 30 -9.78 -18.09 -3.13
CA LEU A 30 -9.06 -17.90 -4.38
C LEU A 30 -9.91 -18.30 -5.60
N PRO A 31 -9.66 -17.67 -6.77
CA PRO A 31 -10.30 -18.05 -8.02
C PRO A 31 -10.10 -19.52 -8.38
N ALA A 32 -10.95 -20.03 -9.28
CA ALA A 32 -10.88 -21.42 -9.69
C ALA A 32 -9.56 -21.77 -10.39
N THR A 33 -8.97 -20.80 -11.10
CA THR A 33 -7.70 -20.89 -11.83
C THR A 33 -6.52 -21.25 -10.93
N ASP A 34 -6.51 -20.78 -9.69
CA ASP A 34 -5.41 -21.00 -8.74
C ASP A 34 -5.37 -22.45 -8.22
N HIS A 35 -6.36 -23.28 -8.56
CA HIS A 35 -6.41 -24.67 -8.11
C HIS A 35 -5.20 -25.48 -8.58
N ASP A 36 -4.86 -25.37 -9.86
CA ASP A 36 -3.76 -26.14 -10.44
C ASP A 36 -2.40 -25.69 -9.91
N ASP A 37 -2.21 -24.38 -9.73
CA ASP A 37 -1.01 -23.81 -9.13
C ASP A 37 -0.82 -24.27 -7.68
N LEU A 38 -1.88 -24.23 -6.87
CA LEU A 38 -1.84 -24.73 -5.50
C LEU A 38 -1.54 -26.23 -5.44
N ARG A 39 -2.15 -27.02 -6.34
CA ARG A 39 -1.89 -28.46 -6.42
C ARG A 39 -0.43 -28.73 -6.80
N GLN A 40 0.13 -27.96 -7.73
CA GLN A 40 1.52 -28.08 -8.13
C GLN A 40 2.48 -27.71 -6.99
N ASP A 41 2.29 -26.56 -6.34
CA ASP A 41 3.09 -26.11 -5.19
C ASP A 41 3.11 -27.17 -4.05
N LEU A 42 1.96 -27.80 -3.81
CA LEU A 42 1.80 -28.86 -2.81
C LEU A 42 2.49 -30.16 -3.23
N LEU A 43 2.36 -30.58 -4.50
CA LEU A 43 3.03 -31.77 -5.03
C LEU A 43 4.55 -31.62 -5.04
N VAL A 44 5.06 -30.44 -5.39
CA VAL A 44 6.51 -30.16 -5.39
C VAL A 44 7.10 -30.33 -3.98
N ASP A 45 6.52 -29.71 -2.95
CA ASP A 45 6.99 -29.89 -1.57
C ASP A 45 6.86 -31.34 -1.09
N LEU A 46 5.78 -32.03 -1.49
CA LEU A 46 5.59 -33.44 -1.20
C LEU A 46 6.69 -34.31 -1.81
N ILE A 47 6.98 -34.14 -3.09
CA ILE A 47 8.03 -34.88 -3.81
C ILE A 47 9.39 -34.67 -3.16
N CYS A 48 9.72 -33.42 -2.81
CA CYS A 48 10.98 -33.10 -2.13
C CYS A 48 11.11 -33.79 -0.76
N ARG A 49 9.99 -34.12 -0.10
CA ARG A 49 9.98 -34.77 1.22
C ARG A 49 9.81 -36.29 1.16
N LEU A 50 9.40 -36.86 0.03
CA LEU A 50 9.24 -38.31 -0.16
C LEU A 50 10.45 -39.15 0.32
N PRO A 51 11.72 -38.71 0.16
CA PRO A 51 12.86 -39.48 0.68
C PRO A 51 12.80 -39.74 2.20
N GLY A 52 12.06 -38.93 2.97
CA GLY A 52 11.86 -39.09 4.40
C GLY A 52 10.69 -40.01 4.79
N PHE A 53 9.97 -40.59 3.82
CA PHE A 53 8.88 -41.53 4.10
C PHE A 53 9.41 -42.85 4.67
N ASP A 54 8.78 -43.32 5.74
CA ASP A 54 9.06 -44.60 6.37
C ASP A 54 7.76 -45.42 6.51
N ALA A 55 7.64 -46.47 5.70
CA ALA A 55 6.49 -47.36 5.69
C ALA A 55 6.27 -48.11 7.01
N ARG A 56 7.29 -48.20 7.89
CA ARG A 56 7.16 -48.81 9.23
C ARG A 56 6.40 -47.90 10.19
N ARG A 57 6.31 -46.60 9.89
CA ARG A 57 5.70 -45.59 10.77
C ARG A 57 4.27 -45.21 10.35
N GLY A 58 3.82 -45.65 9.18
CA GLY A 58 2.45 -45.40 8.71
C GLY A 58 2.29 -45.51 7.20
N SER A 59 1.08 -45.19 6.72
CA SER A 59 0.76 -45.19 5.30
C SER A 59 1.32 -43.96 4.58
N ILE A 60 1.53 -44.08 3.27
CA ILE A 60 2.02 -42.96 2.45
C ILE A 60 1.03 -41.79 2.43
N GLY A 61 -0.28 -42.06 2.49
CA GLY A 61 -1.33 -41.04 2.60
C GLY A 61 -1.25 -40.27 3.92
N ALA A 62 -0.97 -40.93 5.04
CA ALA A 62 -0.78 -40.27 6.33
C ALA A 62 0.46 -39.36 6.31
N PHE A 63 1.56 -39.84 5.73
CA PHE A 63 2.75 -39.03 5.49
C PHE A 63 2.44 -37.80 4.63
N ALA A 64 1.75 -38.00 3.50
CA ALA A 64 1.36 -36.94 2.59
C ALA A 64 0.50 -35.88 3.29
N ASN A 65 -0.50 -36.30 4.07
CA ASN A 65 -1.38 -35.39 4.79
C ASN A 65 -0.60 -34.46 5.75
N ILE A 66 0.39 -34.99 6.48
CA ILE A 66 1.25 -34.18 7.37
C ILE A 66 2.01 -33.13 6.56
N VAL A 67 2.64 -33.55 5.46
CA VAL A 67 3.40 -32.65 4.58
C VAL A 67 2.50 -31.57 3.98
N LEU A 68 1.40 -31.98 3.35
CA LEU A 68 0.45 -31.11 2.68
C LEU A 68 -0.20 -30.11 3.65
N ARG A 69 -0.50 -30.53 4.88
CA ARG A 69 -1.02 -29.63 5.92
C ARG A 69 0.00 -28.55 6.29
N ASN A 70 1.26 -28.92 6.46
CA ASN A 70 2.33 -27.99 6.79
C ASN A 70 2.58 -27.00 5.64
N GLN A 71 2.65 -27.49 4.41
CA GLN A 71 2.85 -26.64 3.25
C GLN A 71 1.65 -25.73 2.99
N SER A 72 0.41 -26.23 3.16
CA SER A 72 -0.79 -25.41 3.08
C SER A 72 -0.77 -24.26 4.09
N ALA A 73 -0.30 -24.51 5.32
CA ALA A 73 -0.14 -23.47 6.33
C ALA A 73 0.90 -22.42 5.91
N ARG A 74 2.04 -22.84 5.33
CA ARG A 74 3.07 -21.93 4.81
C ARG A 74 2.55 -21.05 3.67
N ILE A 75 1.83 -21.64 2.72
CA ILE A 75 1.20 -20.90 1.62
C ILE A 75 0.18 -19.88 2.17
N ALA A 76 -0.69 -20.30 3.10
CA ALA A 76 -1.66 -19.41 3.72
C ALA A 76 -1.00 -18.23 4.46
N MET A 77 0.08 -18.49 5.22
CA MET A 77 0.83 -17.42 5.89
C MET A 77 1.45 -16.44 4.90
N ARG A 78 2.03 -16.94 3.80
CA ARG A 78 2.58 -16.11 2.72
C ARG A 78 1.49 -15.23 2.09
N HIS A 79 0.34 -15.83 1.76
CA HIS A 79 -0.81 -15.12 1.19
C HIS A 79 -1.31 -14.01 2.12
N HIS A 80 -1.56 -14.31 3.40
CA HIS A 80 -2.00 -13.28 4.36
C HIS A 80 -0.96 -12.20 4.60
N ARG A 81 0.34 -12.54 4.63
CA ARG A 81 1.41 -11.54 4.76
C ARG A 81 1.42 -10.59 3.57
N GLN A 82 1.31 -11.12 2.35
CA GLN A 82 1.25 -10.33 1.13
C GLN A 82 0.04 -9.40 1.12
N ARG A 83 -1.15 -9.91 1.49
CA ARG A 83 -2.37 -9.10 1.59
C ARG A 83 -2.27 -7.98 2.62
N ARG A 84 -1.65 -8.23 3.78
CA ARG A 84 -1.40 -7.18 4.78
C ARG A 84 -0.45 -6.11 4.28
N ALA A 85 0.62 -6.51 3.59
CA ALA A 85 1.57 -5.56 3.00
C ALA A 85 0.94 -4.68 1.91
N GLN A 86 -0.11 -5.19 1.24
CA GLN A 86 -0.89 -4.49 0.22
C GLN A 86 -2.06 -3.66 0.80
N GLY A 87 -2.19 -3.56 2.12
CA GLY A 87 -3.28 -2.80 2.75
C GLY A 87 -4.66 -3.48 2.72
N GLY A 88 -4.76 -4.75 2.32
CA GLY A 88 -6.01 -5.52 2.39
C GLY A 88 -6.37 -6.26 1.10
N SER A 89 -7.65 -6.17 0.72
CA SER A 89 -8.11 -6.73 -0.56
C SER A 89 -7.83 -5.76 -1.68
N LEU A 90 -7.18 -6.25 -2.73
CA LEU A 90 -7.00 -5.49 -3.97
C LEU A 90 -8.23 -5.71 -4.85
N LEU A 91 -8.71 -4.63 -5.45
CA LEU A 91 -9.71 -4.64 -6.51
C LEU A 91 -9.01 -4.31 -7.83
N SER A 92 -9.42 -4.93 -8.93
CA SER A 92 -8.95 -4.53 -10.25
C SER A 92 -9.58 -3.18 -10.63
N LEU A 93 -8.78 -2.28 -11.22
CA LEU A 93 -9.30 -1.03 -11.78
C LEU A 93 -10.17 -1.27 -13.03
N GLU A 94 -9.95 -2.39 -13.71
CA GLU A 94 -10.68 -2.79 -14.92
C GLU A 94 -12.06 -3.42 -14.64
N LEU A 95 -12.44 -3.57 -13.37
CA LEU A 95 -13.71 -4.18 -13.00
C LEU A 95 -14.66 -3.08 -12.49
N PRO A 96 -15.95 -3.07 -12.90
CA PRO A 96 -16.92 -2.16 -12.31
C PRO A 96 -17.20 -2.49 -10.84
N LEU A 97 -17.56 -1.47 -10.06
CA LEU A 97 -18.15 -1.66 -8.74
C LEU A 97 -19.57 -2.22 -8.87
N THR A 98 -20.06 -2.85 -7.82
CA THR A 98 -21.41 -3.44 -7.81
C THR A 98 -22.48 -2.39 -8.11
N GLY A 99 -23.12 -2.51 -9.27
CA GLY A 99 -24.18 -1.59 -9.71
C GLY A 99 -23.76 -0.64 -10.83
N ASP A 100 -22.46 -0.53 -11.09
CA ASP A 100 -21.91 0.33 -12.13
C ASP A 100 -21.61 -0.46 -13.42
N ARG A 101 -21.52 0.28 -14.53
CA ARG A 101 -21.15 -0.27 -15.85
C ARG A 101 -19.69 -0.02 -16.20
N GLU A 102 -19.15 1.12 -15.76
CA GLU A 102 -17.80 1.54 -16.11
C GLU A 102 -16.77 0.94 -15.13
N PRO A 103 -15.54 0.66 -15.59
CA PRO A 103 -14.44 0.23 -14.73
C PRO A 103 -14.18 1.22 -13.59
N VAL A 104 -13.73 0.72 -12.43
CA VAL A 104 -13.34 1.58 -11.29
C VAL A 104 -12.31 2.63 -11.71
N GLY A 105 -11.35 2.27 -12.56
CA GLY A 105 -10.30 3.17 -13.03
C GLY A 105 -10.85 4.43 -13.70
N ASP A 106 -11.96 4.33 -14.43
CA ASP A 106 -12.58 5.45 -15.14
C ASP A 106 -13.43 6.33 -14.23
N THR A 107 -13.79 5.83 -13.05
CA THR A 107 -14.51 6.60 -12.02
C THR A 107 -13.58 7.39 -11.10
N LEU A 108 -12.29 7.02 -11.04
CA LEU A 108 -11.30 7.68 -10.19
C LEU A 108 -10.76 8.94 -10.88
N THR A 109 -10.77 10.05 -10.16
CA THR A 109 -10.24 11.33 -10.59
C THR A 109 -8.92 11.66 -9.89
N GLU A 110 -8.23 12.71 -10.35
CA GLU A 110 -7.04 13.22 -9.65
C GLU A 110 -7.36 13.66 -8.20
N ASP A 111 -8.60 14.06 -7.94
CA ASP A 111 -9.09 14.45 -6.61
C ASP A 111 -9.28 13.25 -5.66
N ASP A 112 -9.38 12.04 -6.19
CA ASP A 112 -9.41 10.79 -5.42
C ASP A 112 -7.98 10.27 -5.09
N GLY A 113 -6.96 10.96 -5.61
CA GLY A 113 -5.57 10.59 -5.44
C GLY A 113 -5.03 10.86 -4.03
N LEU A 114 -3.96 10.15 -3.68
CA LEU A 114 -3.28 10.30 -2.38
C LEU A 114 -2.80 11.74 -2.13
N ALA A 115 -2.38 12.43 -3.18
CA ALA A 115 -1.94 13.83 -3.10
C ALA A 115 -3.11 14.76 -2.69
N ALA A 116 -4.30 14.59 -3.29
CA ALA A 116 -5.50 15.34 -2.94
C ALA A 116 -5.95 15.04 -1.51
N TRP A 117 -5.88 13.77 -1.07
CA TRP A 117 -6.13 13.38 0.33
C TRP A 117 -5.20 14.07 1.32
N HIS A 118 -3.96 14.36 0.92
CA HIS A 118 -3.01 15.13 1.72
C HIS A 118 -3.11 16.66 1.49
N GLY A 119 -4.17 17.14 0.83
CA GLY A 119 -4.41 18.56 0.58
C GLY A 119 -3.46 19.18 -0.45
N GLN A 120 -2.77 18.35 -1.24
CA GLN A 120 -1.91 18.85 -2.32
C GLN A 120 -2.75 19.17 -3.56
N ILE A 121 -2.38 20.27 -4.22
CA ILE A 121 -3.00 20.66 -5.48
C ILE A 121 -2.56 19.68 -6.57
N CYS A 122 -3.53 18.96 -7.15
CA CYS A 122 -3.24 17.86 -8.08
C CYS A 122 -3.33 18.25 -9.56
N CYS A 123 -4.13 19.27 -9.91
CA CYS A 123 -4.31 19.64 -11.32
C CYS A 123 -3.41 20.81 -11.76
N ALA A 124 -2.90 20.74 -13.01
CA ALA A 124 -1.95 21.72 -13.55
C ALA A 124 -2.52 23.16 -13.61
N ALA A 125 -3.83 23.30 -13.82
CA ALA A 125 -4.51 24.59 -13.81
C ALA A 125 -4.47 25.22 -12.41
N ALA A 126 -4.82 24.47 -11.37
CA ALA A 126 -4.79 24.96 -9.99
C ALA A 126 -3.35 25.24 -9.51
N VAL A 127 -2.35 24.48 -9.97
CA VAL A 127 -0.92 24.81 -9.72
C VAL A 127 -0.55 26.15 -10.34
N THR A 128 -1.01 26.42 -11.57
CA THR A 128 -0.75 27.68 -12.28
C THR A 128 -1.45 28.85 -11.59
N GLU A 129 -2.70 28.67 -11.17
CA GLU A 129 -3.47 29.66 -10.41
C GLU A 129 -2.83 29.96 -9.05
N LEU A 130 -2.41 28.92 -8.31
CA LEU A 130 -1.67 29.09 -7.06
C LEU A 130 -0.37 29.86 -7.29
N HIS A 131 0.39 29.51 -8.33
CA HIS A 131 1.64 30.20 -8.67
C HIS A 131 1.38 31.68 -8.95
N HIS A 132 0.34 32.00 -9.73
CA HIS A 132 -0.02 33.37 -10.04
C HIS A 132 -0.50 34.14 -8.80
N ALA A 133 -1.33 33.53 -7.96
CA ALA A 133 -1.78 34.10 -6.69
C ALA A 133 -0.60 34.37 -5.74
N LEU A 134 0.35 33.43 -5.65
CA LEU A 134 1.56 33.57 -4.86
C LEU A 134 2.44 34.71 -5.36
N GLN A 135 2.67 34.80 -6.68
CA GLN A 135 3.43 35.90 -7.29
C GLN A 135 2.77 37.25 -7.02
N ALA A 136 1.45 37.35 -7.20
CA ALA A 136 0.69 38.57 -6.96
C ALA A 136 0.73 39.01 -5.49
N ALA A 137 0.62 38.07 -4.55
CA ALA A 137 0.71 38.35 -3.12
C ALA A 137 2.13 38.78 -2.71
N LEU A 138 3.17 38.06 -3.14
CA LEU A 138 4.56 38.40 -2.85
C LEU A 138 4.95 39.76 -3.43
N ALA A 139 4.44 40.13 -4.61
CA ALA A 139 4.70 41.43 -5.22
C ALA A 139 4.24 42.61 -4.35
N ARG A 140 3.18 42.42 -3.56
CA ARG A 140 2.59 43.43 -2.66
C ARG A 140 3.26 43.49 -1.28
N LEU A 141 4.06 42.49 -0.93
CA LEU A 141 4.77 42.47 0.35
C LEU A 141 5.95 43.46 0.38
N PRO A 142 6.25 44.04 1.56
CA PRO A 142 7.52 44.71 1.81
C PRO A 142 8.72 43.80 1.49
N THR A 143 9.83 44.40 1.06
CA THR A 143 11.05 43.66 0.67
C THR A 143 11.58 42.76 1.79
N GLU A 144 11.45 43.17 3.04
CA GLU A 144 11.87 42.34 4.18
C GLU A 144 11.00 41.10 4.37
N ASP A 145 9.69 41.22 4.16
CA ASP A 145 8.76 40.08 4.26
C ASP A 145 8.94 39.12 3.10
N ARG A 146 9.23 39.62 1.89
CA ARG A 146 9.65 38.76 0.76
C ARG A 146 10.91 37.96 1.08
N ARG A 147 11.93 38.61 1.67
CA ARG A 147 13.17 37.94 2.10
C ARG A 147 12.89 36.89 3.18
N PHE A 148 11.99 37.19 4.11
CA PHE A 148 11.58 36.26 5.14
C PHE A 148 10.83 35.04 4.58
N CYS A 149 9.88 35.24 3.66
CA CYS A 149 9.20 34.14 2.94
C CYS A 149 10.18 33.23 2.18
N ALA A 150 11.11 33.83 1.43
CA ALA A 150 12.13 33.07 0.69
C ALA A 150 13.04 32.26 1.64
N ALA A 151 13.32 32.79 2.84
CA ALA A 151 14.10 32.08 3.84
C ALA A 151 13.31 30.88 4.43
N LEU A 152 12.02 31.07 4.72
CA LEU A 152 11.11 30.04 5.23
C LEU A 152 10.89 28.88 4.26
N ALA A 153 10.97 29.13 2.94
CA ALA A 153 10.83 28.10 1.92
C ALA A 153 11.89 26.99 2.00
N HIS A 154 13.03 27.27 2.65
CA HIS A 154 14.16 26.35 2.71
C HIS A 154 14.61 26.00 4.13
N ARG A 155 14.18 26.77 5.15
CA ARG A 155 14.70 26.66 6.53
C ARG A 155 13.59 26.85 7.56
N PRO A 156 13.59 26.08 8.66
CA PRO A 156 12.64 26.27 9.75
C PRO A 156 12.95 27.55 10.56
N VAL A 157 11.94 28.06 11.27
CA VAL A 157 12.04 29.27 12.13
C VAL A 157 13.20 29.18 13.14
N THR A 158 13.51 27.98 13.63
CA THR A 158 14.60 27.75 14.57
C THR A 158 15.98 28.01 13.96
N ALA A 159 16.18 27.66 12.69
CA ALA A 159 17.42 27.92 11.96
C ALA A 159 17.56 29.41 11.64
N LEU A 160 16.47 30.05 11.19
CA LEU A 160 16.45 31.48 10.89
C LEU A 160 16.78 32.33 12.14
N ALA A 161 16.29 31.93 13.31
CA ALA A 161 16.63 32.60 14.56
C ALA A 161 18.13 32.51 14.90
N ALA A 162 18.77 31.37 14.62
CA ALA A 162 20.21 31.19 14.83
C ALA A 162 21.06 32.00 13.83
N GLU A 163 20.53 32.23 12.62
CA GLU A 163 21.15 33.03 11.56
C GLU A 163 20.95 34.55 11.72
N GLY A 164 20.27 34.99 12.80
CA GLY A 164 20.13 36.42 13.11
C GLY A 164 18.95 37.11 12.42
N PHE A 165 17.96 36.38 11.88
CA PHE A 165 16.72 36.99 11.36
C PHE A 165 15.85 37.64 12.44
N GLY A 166 16.10 37.33 13.72
CA GLY A 166 15.38 37.84 14.88
C GLY A 166 15.22 36.77 15.97
N SER A 167 14.59 37.13 17.09
CA SER A 167 14.26 36.14 18.12
C SER A 167 13.14 35.21 17.64
N ARG A 168 13.11 33.96 18.13
CA ARG A 168 12.05 32.98 17.76
C ARG A 168 10.64 33.55 17.94
N SER A 169 10.38 34.21 19.07
CA SER A 169 9.07 34.81 19.35
C SER A 169 8.72 35.94 18.38
N ALA A 170 9.70 36.76 17.97
CA ALA A 170 9.48 37.81 16.96
C ALA A 170 9.18 37.21 15.58
N LEU A 171 9.88 36.14 15.20
CA LEU A 171 9.65 35.45 13.93
C LEU A 171 8.28 34.77 13.86
N TYR A 172 7.82 34.15 14.95
CA TYR A 172 6.46 33.58 15.00
C TYR A 172 5.36 34.65 14.94
N ARG A 173 5.54 35.79 15.61
CA ARG A 173 4.59 36.93 15.46
C ARG A 173 4.56 37.44 14.03
N ARG A 174 5.73 37.66 13.43
CA ARG A 174 5.86 38.08 12.03
C ARG A 174 5.21 37.06 11.07
N LEU A 175 5.33 35.77 11.34
CA LEU A 175 4.67 34.72 10.55
C LEU A 175 3.14 34.79 10.68
N ALA A 176 2.62 35.04 11.88
CA ALA A 176 1.18 35.22 12.09
C ALA A 176 0.65 36.46 11.35
N ASP A 177 1.35 37.59 11.44
CA ASP A 177 0.99 38.81 10.70
C ASP A 177 1.03 38.58 9.18
N LEU A 178 2.05 37.88 8.71
CA LEU A 178 2.23 37.56 7.30
C LEU A 178 1.12 36.65 6.75
N ARG A 179 0.62 35.69 7.53
CA ARG A 179 -0.55 34.88 7.17
C ARG A 179 -1.78 35.74 6.91
N HIS A 180 -2.04 36.74 7.75
CA HIS A 180 -3.16 37.67 7.52
C HIS A 180 -3.01 38.47 6.24
N VAL A 181 -1.81 38.98 5.97
CA VAL A 181 -1.53 39.74 4.74
C VAL A 181 -1.70 38.86 3.49
N LEU A 182 -1.21 37.62 3.53
CA LEU A 182 -1.37 36.67 2.43
C LEU A 182 -2.84 36.29 2.21
N THR A 183 -3.64 36.11 3.26
CA THR A 183 -5.11 35.90 3.16
C THR A 183 -5.81 37.04 2.46
N VAL A 184 -5.49 38.29 2.81
CA VAL A 184 -6.07 39.48 2.14
C VAL A 184 -5.75 39.49 0.64
N HIS A 185 -4.66 38.86 0.23
CA HIS A 185 -4.25 38.72 -1.16
C HIS A 185 -4.73 37.44 -1.84
N GLY A 186 -5.64 36.68 -1.20
CA GLY A 186 -6.29 35.51 -1.79
C GLY A 186 -5.56 34.19 -1.56
N LEU A 187 -4.52 34.16 -0.73
CA LEU A 187 -3.85 32.92 -0.32
C LEU A 187 -4.41 32.46 1.02
N GLY A 188 -5.12 31.33 1.03
CA GLY A 188 -5.54 30.64 2.25
C GLY A 188 -6.58 31.37 3.10
N PRO A 189 -7.80 30.83 3.23
CA PRO A 189 -8.64 31.11 4.40
C PRO A 189 -8.29 30.19 5.59
N ALA A 190 -7.57 29.09 5.36
CA ALA A 190 -7.31 28.03 6.33
C ALA A 190 -5.81 27.72 6.46
N TRP A 191 -5.10 28.50 7.25
CA TRP A 191 -3.68 28.24 7.55
C TRP A 191 -3.47 27.18 8.63
N ASP A 192 -4.51 26.90 9.42
CA ASP A 192 -4.45 26.07 10.62
C ASP A 192 -5.17 24.71 10.49
N ASP A 193 -5.80 24.41 9.35
CA ASP A 193 -6.46 23.11 9.09
C ASP A 193 -5.44 21.95 8.99
N LEU A 194 -4.16 22.27 8.83
CA LEU A 194 -3.05 21.31 8.87
C LEU A 194 -2.67 20.83 10.28
N ALA A 195 -3.21 21.43 11.34
CA ALA A 195 -2.95 21.02 12.72
C ALA A 195 -3.96 19.99 13.26
N ALA A 196 -5.04 19.71 12.51
CA ALA A 196 -6.14 18.83 12.93
C ALA A 196 -6.20 17.48 12.19
N ALA A 197 -5.21 17.16 11.36
CA ALA A 197 -5.02 15.88 10.69
C ALA A 197 -3.71 15.20 11.16
#